data_AF-A0A137QB05-F1
#
_entry.id   AF-A0A137QB05-F1
#
_cell.length_a   1.000
_cell.length_b   1.000
_cell.length_c   1.000
_cell.angle_alpha   90.00
_cell.angle_beta   90.00
_cell.angle_gamma   90.00
#
_symmetry.space_group_name_H-M   'P 1'
#
loop_
_entity.id
_entity.type
_entity.pdbx_description
1 polymer ?
#
loop_
_entity_poly.entity_id
_entity_poly.type
_entity_poly.pdbx_seq_one_letter_code
_entity_poly.pdbx_strand_id
1 'polypeptide(L)'
;IASDYYVRFYLTDYSPTDIGWIGGIQLFLIFTMGTLTGRLFDRGYLYVSDYSNGRLPLFFMLSLSQKNKWYQVFLSHGIGSGLASGIVYIPSLAVVSHHFKRCRALAMGIVAAGTATGATVHPILLNHLFHSKIGFHNGVRISAGINTACFVVANLLMRTRKSQKSATKSPTPLKTLFRDPAYCLMVIAAILSNFGMFFPGFFIQLSAVLQGIDRATAFYYISILNGTSAFGRTLIPLLCQRVGVINLNVISAFVMSASIFCLSAVNSETGYILFAVAFGFVSGANVALVPPAIASLSESAEEIGAKMGFAFAASAMKFATAFSILACAVAAVSATYSESNASRMARGLPPKPPARRSRTHMARHGKPSGVPSGSNCSTGPVQCCNSVTHSSHESATTVAQGLGLILPPDVAVGLTCSPLSVIGIGGNQCNAQTVCCDNNNFNGLIAVGCTPKAQIKSSSPYVKMVKVYKPGKVAIVLQGRQAGKKVVIIKQLDEGTKDRPYPHAIVAGVERYPRKVTRRMGQKKLALRSKVKPFIKVVNYSHIFPTRYALDLEGLKNSVSADTFREPSQREDAKKNIKKLFEDRYTTGKNKWFFQPLRVRTKPF
;
A
#
# COMPACT_ATOMS: atom_id res chain seq x y z
N ILE A 1 10.60 1.27 -8.62
CA ILE A 1 11.00 2.69 -8.85
C ILE A 1 10.32 3.27 -10.09
N ALA A 2 10.57 2.73 -11.29
CA ALA A 2 9.83 3.20 -12.48
C ALA A 2 8.31 3.16 -12.27
N SER A 3 7.78 2.08 -11.70
CA SER A 3 6.34 1.98 -11.35
C SER A 3 5.86 3.04 -10.36
N ASP A 4 6.58 3.29 -9.25
CA ASP A 4 6.22 4.33 -8.28
C ASP A 4 6.30 5.74 -8.89
N TYR A 5 7.34 6.00 -9.70
CA TYR A 5 7.48 7.25 -10.44
C TYR A 5 6.35 7.44 -11.48
N TYR A 6 5.95 6.37 -12.17
CA TYR A 6 4.82 6.39 -13.10
C TYR A 6 3.52 6.72 -12.38
N VAL A 7 3.24 6.09 -11.24
CA VAL A 7 2.03 6.34 -10.44
C VAL A 7 1.98 7.79 -9.95
N ARG A 8 3.11 8.35 -9.50
CA ARG A 8 3.13 9.66 -8.83
C ARG A 8 3.32 10.85 -9.74
N PHE A 9 4.12 10.71 -10.81
CA PHE A 9 4.64 11.87 -11.54
C PHE A 9 4.44 11.81 -13.06
N TYR A 10 4.32 10.61 -13.66
CA TYR A 10 4.39 10.45 -15.12
C TYR A 10 3.12 9.94 -15.81
N LEU A 11 2.35 9.05 -15.19
CA LEU A 11 1.12 8.45 -15.70
C LEU A 11 -0.03 8.64 -14.69
N THR A 12 -0.24 9.89 -14.27
CA THR A 12 -1.15 10.23 -13.16
C THR A 12 -2.62 9.95 -13.44
N ASP A 13 -2.98 9.82 -14.72
CA ASP A 13 -4.36 9.62 -15.18
C ASP A 13 -4.78 8.14 -15.20
N TYR A 14 -3.86 7.23 -14.90
CA TYR A 14 -4.05 5.77 -14.96
C TYR A 14 -4.04 5.14 -13.57
N SER A 15 -4.75 4.03 -13.41
CA SER A 15 -4.76 3.32 -12.13
C SER A 15 -3.42 2.60 -11.87
N PRO A 16 -3.04 2.36 -10.60
CA PRO A 16 -1.86 1.53 -10.28
C PRO A 16 -1.91 0.14 -10.93
N THR A 17 -3.10 -0.41 -11.12
CA THR A 17 -3.35 -1.68 -11.83
C THR A 17 -2.95 -1.58 -13.30
N ASP A 18 -3.32 -0.49 -13.99
CA ASP A 18 -2.97 -0.27 -15.40
C ASP A 18 -1.46 -0.08 -15.58
N ILE A 19 -0.81 0.60 -14.64
CA ILE A 19 0.64 0.79 -14.64
C ILE A 19 1.36 -0.53 -14.35
N GLY A 20 0.78 -1.38 -13.49
CA GLY A 20 1.30 -2.71 -13.16
C GLY A 20 1.46 -3.63 -14.39
N TRP A 21 0.59 -3.51 -15.39
CA TRP A 21 0.68 -4.28 -16.64
C TRP A 21 1.99 -4.08 -17.39
N ILE A 22 2.61 -2.90 -17.29
CA ILE A 22 3.88 -2.60 -17.98
C ILE A 22 5.00 -3.54 -17.49
N GLY A 23 5.16 -3.67 -16.17
CA GLY A 23 6.17 -4.57 -15.60
C GLY A 23 5.78 -6.05 -15.72
N GLY A 24 4.48 -6.36 -15.61
CA GLY A 24 3.97 -7.73 -15.76
C GLY A 24 4.23 -8.31 -17.14
N ILE A 25 3.90 -7.58 -18.21
CA ILE A 25 4.13 -8.06 -19.58
C ILE A 25 5.62 -8.15 -19.91
N GLN A 26 6.43 -7.22 -19.38
CA GLN A 26 7.88 -7.23 -19.55
C GLN A 26 8.48 -8.54 -19.02
N LEU A 27 8.17 -8.91 -17.77
CA LEU A 27 8.67 -10.14 -17.14
C LEU A 27 8.13 -11.40 -17.82
N PHE A 28 6.86 -11.39 -18.23
CA PHE A 28 6.27 -12.49 -19.00
C PHE A 28 7.05 -12.73 -20.30
N LEU A 29 7.28 -11.67 -21.10
CA LEU A 29 7.98 -11.78 -22.37
C LEU A 29 9.45 -12.21 -22.19
N ILE A 30 10.14 -11.72 -21.16
CA ILE A 30 11.52 -12.12 -20.85
C ILE A 30 11.66 -13.63 -20.73
N PHE A 31 10.78 -14.26 -19.96
CA PHE A 31 10.89 -15.69 -19.69
C PHE A 31 10.26 -16.57 -20.76
N THR A 32 9.15 -16.14 -21.37
CA THR A 32 8.48 -16.93 -22.42
C THR A 32 9.28 -16.97 -23.72
N MET A 33 9.96 -15.87 -24.09
CA MET A 33 10.86 -15.84 -25.24
C MET A 33 12.00 -16.85 -25.12
N GLY A 34 12.34 -17.26 -23.89
CA GLY A 34 13.32 -18.30 -23.62
C GLY A 34 13.05 -19.64 -24.32
N THR A 35 11.79 -20.01 -24.55
CA THR A 35 11.43 -21.23 -25.29
C THR A 35 11.90 -21.20 -26.74
N LEU A 36 11.76 -20.06 -27.39
CA LEU A 36 12.19 -19.84 -28.76
C LEU A 36 13.71 -19.69 -28.81
N THR A 37 14.26 -18.83 -27.96
CA THR A 37 15.68 -18.44 -28.02
C THR A 37 16.61 -19.54 -27.52
N GLY A 38 16.18 -20.34 -26.54
CA GLY A 38 16.89 -21.55 -26.12
C GLY A 38 17.04 -22.58 -27.24
N ARG A 39 15.99 -22.79 -28.05
CA ARG A 39 16.04 -23.73 -29.20
C ARG A 39 16.81 -23.16 -30.39
N LEU A 40 16.83 -21.85 -30.58
CA LEU A 40 17.67 -21.20 -31.59
C LEU A 40 19.15 -21.28 -31.18
N PHE A 41 19.44 -21.05 -29.90
CA PHE A 41 20.76 -21.23 -29.31
C PHE A 41 21.30 -22.64 -29.52
N ASP A 42 20.51 -23.66 -29.17
CA ASP A 42 20.89 -25.06 -29.31
C ASP A 42 21.19 -25.46 -30.77
N ARG A 43 20.58 -24.77 -31.75
CA ARG A 43 20.84 -24.95 -33.19
C ARG A 43 22.08 -24.22 -33.71
N GLY A 44 22.82 -23.55 -32.85
CA GLY A 44 24.01 -22.78 -33.23
C GLY A 44 23.73 -21.37 -33.74
N TYR A 45 22.48 -20.89 -33.68
CA TYR A 45 22.11 -19.52 -34.08
C TYR A 45 22.39 -18.48 -32.98
N LEU A 46 23.45 -18.67 -32.18
CA LEU A 46 23.85 -17.71 -31.13
C LEU A 46 23.99 -16.30 -31.70
N TYR A 47 24.78 -16.16 -32.76
CA TYR A 47 25.06 -14.86 -33.35
C TYR A 47 23.83 -14.27 -34.02
N VAL A 48 22.85 -15.06 -34.47
CA VAL A 48 21.58 -14.48 -34.96
C VAL A 48 20.75 -13.95 -33.79
N SER A 49 20.77 -14.57 -32.59
CA SER A 49 20.10 -14.01 -31.41
C SER A 49 20.82 -12.78 -30.83
N ASP A 50 22.15 -12.73 -30.90
CA ASP A 50 22.95 -11.59 -30.40
C ASP A 50 23.03 -10.42 -31.40
N TYR A 51 23.17 -10.69 -32.70
CA TYR A 51 23.23 -9.68 -33.78
C TYR A 51 21.84 -9.13 -34.16
N SER A 52 20.77 -9.94 -34.04
CA SER A 52 19.38 -9.42 -34.12
C SER A 52 19.01 -8.52 -32.94
N ASN A 53 19.84 -8.50 -31.89
CA ASN A 53 19.67 -7.67 -30.71
C ASN A 53 20.34 -6.30 -30.82
N GLY A 54 20.46 -5.76 -32.04
CA GLY A 54 20.76 -4.35 -32.33
C GLY A 54 19.73 -3.40 -31.70
N ARG A 55 19.73 -3.27 -30.38
CA ARG A 55 18.75 -2.52 -29.59
C ARG A 55 19.42 -1.43 -28.74
N LEU A 56 20.32 -0.67 -29.36
CA LEU A 56 20.52 0.76 -29.02
C LEU A 56 19.17 1.52 -29.00
N PRO A 57 18.21 1.31 -29.93
CA PRO A 57 17.02 2.15 -29.95
C PRO A 57 16.00 1.92 -28.83
N LEU A 58 15.79 0.71 -28.31
CA LEU A 58 14.59 0.44 -27.50
C LEU A 58 14.65 0.94 -26.05
N PHE A 59 15.82 0.89 -25.40
CA PHE A 59 15.99 1.56 -24.11
C PHE A 59 15.95 3.09 -24.27
N PHE A 60 16.42 3.60 -25.42
CA PHE A 60 16.28 5.02 -25.77
C PHE A 60 14.83 5.41 -26.11
N MET A 61 14.00 4.51 -26.63
CA MET A 61 12.60 4.80 -26.96
C MET A 61 11.76 5.15 -25.73
N LEU A 62 12.09 4.64 -24.55
CA LEU A 62 11.42 5.08 -23.31
C LEU A 62 11.68 6.56 -23.01
N SER A 63 12.84 7.10 -23.39
CA SER A 63 13.14 8.53 -23.26
C SER A 63 12.29 9.40 -24.20
N LEU A 64 11.69 8.82 -25.23
CA LEU A 64 10.80 9.51 -26.18
C LEU A 64 9.33 9.43 -25.75
N SER A 65 9.00 8.66 -24.71
CA SER A 65 7.65 8.64 -24.18
C SER A 65 7.25 10.03 -23.68
N GLN A 66 5.97 10.36 -23.73
CA GLN A 66 5.41 11.60 -23.23
C GLN A 66 4.61 11.35 -21.95
N LYS A 67 4.52 12.38 -21.11
CA LYS A 67 3.71 12.36 -19.88
C LYS A 67 2.25 12.00 -20.21
N ASN A 68 1.64 11.15 -19.38
CA ASN A 68 0.27 10.64 -19.48
C ASN A 68 -0.07 9.92 -20.81
N LYS A 69 0.93 9.42 -21.55
CA LYS A 69 0.72 8.54 -22.71
C LYS A 69 1.11 7.10 -22.37
N TRP A 70 0.20 6.38 -21.71
CA TRP A 70 0.44 5.01 -21.24
C TRP A 70 0.90 4.06 -22.36
N TYR A 71 0.30 4.13 -23.55
CA TYR A 71 0.64 3.23 -24.66
C TYR A 71 2.11 3.34 -25.09
N GLN A 72 2.71 4.54 -25.02
CA GLN A 72 4.10 4.77 -25.40
C GLN A 72 5.05 4.07 -24.41
N VAL A 73 4.75 4.16 -23.12
CA VAL A 73 5.51 3.47 -22.06
C VAL A 73 5.28 1.96 -22.14
N PHE A 74 4.05 1.52 -22.37
CA PHE A 74 3.72 0.09 -22.48
C PHE A 74 4.42 -0.58 -23.68
N LEU A 75 4.43 0.07 -24.84
CA LEU A 75 5.06 -0.47 -26.04
C LEU A 75 6.59 -0.47 -25.94
N SER A 76 7.20 0.60 -25.43
CA SER A 76 8.66 0.71 -25.32
C SER A 76 9.24 -0.11 -24.16
N HIS A 77 8.69 0.05 -22.95
CA HIS A 77 9.20 -0.58 -21.73
C HIS A 77 8.60 -1.96 -21.46
N GLY A 78 7.31 -2.15 -21.71
CA GLY A 78 6.66 -3.46 -21.54
C GLY A 78 7.08 -4.43 -22.64
N ILE A 79 6.63 -4.17 -23.87
CA ILE A 79 6.81 -5.07 -25.01
C ILE A 79 8.25 -5.00 -25.55
N GLY A 80 8.73 -3.79 -25.86
CA GLY A 80 10.03 -3.56 -26.50
C GLY A 80 11.19 -4.11 -25.66
N SER A 81 11.31 -3.65 -24.42
CA SER A 81 12.34 -4.13 -23.49
C SER A 81 12.14 -5.60 -23.09
N GLY A 82 10.90 -6.07 -22.94
CA GLY A 82 10.60 -7.47 -22.62
C GLY A 82 11.07 -8.44 -23.68
N LEU A 83 10.74 -8.19 -24.96
CA LEU A 83 11.21 -8.99 -26.09
C LEU A 83 12.73 -8.92 -26.24
N ALA A 84 13.33 -7.74 -26.12
CA ALA A 84 14.78 -7.56 -26.23
C ALA A 84 15.53 -8.41 -25.18
N SER A 85 15.09 -8.28 -23.94
CA SER A 85 15.73 -8.95 -22.80
C SER A 85 15.50 -10.47 -22.87
N GLY A 86 14.32 -10.93 -23.30
CA GLY A 86 14.02 -12.35 -23.45
C GLY A 86 14.79 -13.05 -24.58
N ILE A 87 15.18 -12.32 -25.63
CA ILE A 87 16.02 -12.87 -26.69
C ILE A 87 17.41 -13.23 -26.17
N VAL A 88 17.97 -12.39 -25.29
CA VAL A 88 19.34 -12.53 -24.78
C VAL A 88 19.44 -13.42 -23.54
N TYR A 89 18.40 -13.43 -22.69
CA TYR A 89 18.48 -13.98 -21.34
C TYR A 89 18.90 -15.46 -21.29
N ILE A 90 18.21 -16.34 -22.03
CA ILE A 90 18.50 -17.77 -22.03
C ILE A 90 19.82 -18.10 -22.76
N PRO A 91 20.09 -17.58 -23.98
CA PRO A 91 21.37 -17.82 -24.65
C PRO A 91 22.58 -17.43 -23.78
N SER A 92 22.50 -16.29 -23.08
CA SER A 92 23.60 -15.83 -22.21
C SER A 92 23.92 -16.82 -21.08
N LEU A 93 22.91 -17.48 -20.51
CA LEU A 93 23.10 -18.52 -19.50
C LEU A 93 23.59 -19.84 -20.12
N ALA A 94 23.05 -20.20 -21.28
CA ALA A 94 23.35 -21.45 -21.94
C ALA A 94 24.80 -21.51 -22.47
N VAL A 95 25.34 -20.41 -23.03
CA VAL A 95 26.75 -20.31 -23.45
C VAL A 95 27.71 -20.68 -22.33
N VAL A 96 27.46 -20.17 -21.13
CA VAL A 96 28.34 -20.37 -19.96
C VAL A 96 28.35 -21.84 -19.57
N SER A 97 27.20 -22.51 -19.66
CA SER A 97 27.06 -23.93 -19.35
C SER A 97 27.85 -24.85 -20.30
N HIS A 98 28.11 -24.39 -21.54
CA HIS A 98 28.91 -25.11 -22.55
C HIS A 98 30.42 -24.96 -22.30
N HIS A 99 30.85 -23.83 -21.76
CA HIS A 99 32.26 -23.58 -21.46
C HIS A 99 32.71 -24.31 -20.19
N PHE A 100 31.88 -24.28 -19.15
CA PHE A 100 32.22 -24.83 -17.84
C PHE A 100 31.40 -26.07 -17.52
N LYS A 101 32.06 -27.24 -17.44
CA LYS A 101 31.45 -28.50 -16.97
C LYS A 101 31.63 -28.71 -15.46
N ARG A 102 32.86 -28.69 -14.96
CA ARG A 102 33.19 -28.95 -13.54
C ARG A 102 32.73 -27.83 -12.59
N CYS A 103 32.92 -26.57 -12.99
CA CYS A 103 32.55 -25.38 -12.21
C CYS A 103 31.30 -24.68 -12.77
N ARG A 104 30.40 -25.43 -13.39
CA ARG A 104 29.22 -24.88 -14.09
C ARG A 104 28.39 -23.96 -13.20
N ALA A 105 28.06 -24.42 -12.00
CA ALA A 105 27.22 -23.67 -11.07
C ALA A 105 27.85 -22.34 -10.64
N LEU A 106 29.17 -22.32 -10.38
CA LEU A 106 29.89 -21.09 -10.05
C LEU A 106 29.90 -20.11 -11.22
N ALA A 107 30.25 -20.57 -12.43
CA ALA A 107 30.31 -19.71 -13.60
C ALA A 107 28.95 -19.08 -13.92
N MET A 108 27.88 -19.88 -13.86
CA MET A 108 26.51 -19.38 -14.02
C MET A 108 26.08 -18.47 -12.87
N GLY A 109 26.53 -18.74 -11.64
CA GLY A 109 26.29 -17.90 -10.47
C GLY A 109 26.92 -16.51 -10.57
N ILE A 110 28.17 -16.42 -11.05
CA ILE A 110 28.86 -15.14 -11.33
C ILE A 110 28.07 -14.32 -12.36
N VAL A 111 27.62 -14.97 -13.44
CA VAL A 111 26.78 -14.31 -14.46
C VAL A 111 25.46 -13.85 -13.87
N ALA A 112 24.81 -14.67 -13.04
CA ALA A 112 23.57 -14.31 -12.35
C ALA A 112 23.76 -13.15 -11.36
N ALA A 113 24.93 -13.00 -10.73
CA ALA A 113 25.23 -11.88 -9.83
C ALA A 113 25.21 -10.52 -10.54
N GLY A 114 25.46 -10.48 -11.86
CA GLY A 114 25.30 -9.27 -12.67
C GLY A 114 23.89 -8.68 -12.60
N THR A 115 22.85 -9.53 -12.61
CA THR A 115 21.46 -9.05 -12.50
C THR A 115 21.14 -8.47 -11.12
N ALA A 116 21.68 -9.04 -10.04
CA ALA A 116 21.54 -8.53 -8.67
C ALA A 116 22.25 -7.18 -8.48
N THR A 117 23.45 -7.05 -9.06
CA THR A 117 24.21 -5.80 -9.09
C THR A 117 23.45 -4.73 -9.87
N GLY A 118 22.93 -5.05 -11.06
CA GLY A 118 22.10 -4.16 -11.85
C GLY A 118 20.84 -3.70 -11.11
N ALA A 119 20.18 -4.62 -10.39
CA ALA A 119 19.00 -4.36 -9.57
C ALA A 119 19.30 -3.57 -8.27
N THR A 120 20.58 -3.36 -7.94
CA THR A 120 21.00 -2.48 -6.82
C THR A 120 21.37 -1.11 -7.35
N VAL A 121 22.18 -1.06 -8.42
CA VAL A 121 22.73 0.18 -8.98
C VAL A 121 21.67 1.02 -9.71
N HIS A 122 20.87 0.41 -10.60
CA HIS A 122 19.91 1.16 -11.42
C HIS A 122 18.82 1.87 -10.61
N PRO A 123 18.21 1.22 -9.59
CA PRO A 123 17.35 1.89 -8.62
C PRO A 123 17.90 3.19 -8.02
N ILE A 124 19.10 3.13 -7.46
CA ILE A 124 19.73 4.25 -6.76
C ILE A 124 20.05 5.36 -7.77
N LEU A 125 20.65 4.98 -8.90
CA LEU A 125 20.98 5.89 -10.00
C LEU A 125 19.74 6.64 -10.50
N LEU A 126 18.69 5.91 -10.89
CA LEU A 126 17.48 6.52 -11.45
C LEU A 126 16.71 7.35 -10.42
N ASN A 127 16.68 6.92 -9.16
CA ASN A 127 16.06 7.71 -8.10
C ASN A 127 16.74 9.07 -7.94
N HIS A 128 18.08 9.12 -7.99
CA HIS A 128 18.82 10.37 -7.94
C HIS A 128 18.63 11.20 -9.22
N LEU A 129 18.74 10.59 -10.41
CA LEU A 129 18.62 11.28 -11.69
C LEU A 129 17.23 11.89 -11.90
N PHE A 130 16.16 11.17 -11.55
CA PHE A 130 14.78 11.63 -11.75
C PHE A 130 14.39 12.81 -10.86
N HIS A 131 14.94 12.91 -9.64
CA HIS A 131 14.68 14.02 -8.72
C HIS A 131 15.68 15.18 -8.87
N SER A 132 16.76 14.98 -9.63
CA SER A 132 17.73 16.02 -9.98
C SER A 132 17.24 16.90 -11.15
N LYS A 133 18.01 17.94 -11.48
CA LYS A 133 17.77 18.81 -12.65
C LYS A 133 17.84 18.06 -14.00
N ILE A 134 18.42 16.86 -14.04
CA ILE A 134 18.56 16.04 -15.26
C ILE A 134 17.18 15.56 -15.75
N GLY A 135 16.29 15.21 -14.81
CA GLY A 135 14.92 14.79 -15.09
C GLY A 135 14.79 13.39 -15.70
N PHE A 136 13.55 12.98 -15.93
CA PHE A 136 13.19 11.62 -16.36
C PHE A 136 13.84 11.20 -17.69
N HIS A 137 13.65 11.99 -18.75
CA HIS A 137 14.06 11.60 -20.11
C HIS A 137 15.58 11.40 -20.22
N ASN A 138 16.36 12.33 -19.68
CA ASN A 138 17.82 12.22 -19.69
C ASN A 138 18.32 11.14 -18.73
N GLY A 139 17.65 10.95 -17.58
CA GLY A 139 17.96 9.84 -16.67
C GLY A 139 17.80 8.48 -17.34
N VAL A 140 16.72 8.30 -18.11
CA VAL A 140 16.50 7.09 -18.92
C VAL A 140 17.58 6.91 -20.00
N ARG A 141 18.01 7.99 -20.67
CA ARG A 141 19.10 7.93 -21.67
C ARG A 141 20.44 7.52 -21.06
N ILE A 142 20.79 8.04 -19.88
CA ILE A 142 22.01 7.65 -19.15
C ILE A 142 21.96 6.16 -18.84
N SER A 143 20.84 5.67 -18.30
CA SER A 143 20.65 4.23 -18.04
C SER A 143 20.74 3.39 -19.32
N ALA A 144 20.15 3.85 -20.41
CA ALA A 144 20.22 3.17 -21.71
C ALA A 144 21.67 3.12 -22.23
N GLY A 145 22.44 4.19 -22.08
CA GLY A 145 23.85 4.27 -22.45
C GLY A 145 24.71 3.27 -21.67
N ILE A 146 24.51 3.17 -20.35
CA ILE A 146 25.23 2.20 -19.51
C ILE A 146 24.93 0.76 -19.96
N ASN A 147 23.65 0.41 -20.15
CA ASN A 147 23.27 -0.93 -20.60
C ASN A 147 23.83 -1.25 -22.00
N THR A 148 23.83 -0.25 -22.88
CA THR A 148 24.41 -0.37 -24.23
C THR A 148 25.91 -0.64 -24.17
N ALA A 149 26.66 0.12 -23.37
CA ALA A 149 28.11 -0.07 -23.23
C ALA A 149 28.45 -1.47 -22.70
N CYS A 150 27.74 -1.92 -21.65
CA CYS A 150 27.89 -3.27 -21.12
C CYS A 150 27.55 -4.35 -22.16
N PHE A 151 26.52 -4.13 -22.97
CA PHE A 151 26.11 -5.08 -24.00
C PHE A 151 27.14 -5.16 -25.14
N VAL A 152 27.68 -4.02 -25.60
CA VAL A 152 28.76 -3.99 -26.60
C VAL A 152 29.96 -4.79 -26.11
N VAL A 153 30.40 -4.55 -24.87
CA VAL A 153 31.51 -5.31 -24.27
C VAL A 153 31.18 -6.81 -24.19
N ALA A 154 29.96 -7.18 -23.78
CA ALA A 154 29.54 -8.58 -23.72
C ALA A 154 29.60 -9.26 -25.09
N ASN A 155 29.12 -8.60 -26.15
CA ASN A 155 29.14 -9.15 -27.52
C ASN A 155 30.57 -9.33 -28.07
N LEU A 156 31.48 -8.42 -27.73
CA LEU A 156 32.89 -8.54 -28.14
C LEU A 156 33.61 -9.70 -27.43
N LEU A 157 33.17 -10.06 -26.22
CA LEU A 157 33.79 -11.10 -25.40
C LEU A 157 33.13 -12.47 -25.53
N MET A 158 31.81 -12.54 -25.79
CA MET A 158 31.07 -13.78 -25.90
C MET A 158 31.48 -14.54 -27.18
N ARG A 159 31.91 -15.79 -26.99
CA ARG A 159 32.24 -16.71 -28.08
C ARG A 159 31.50 -18.01 -27.85
N THR A 160 30.96 -18.61 -28.90
CA THR A 160 30.51 -20.01 -28.82
C THR A 160 31.71 -20.93 -28.76
N ARG A 161 31.68 -21.92 -27.85
CA ARG A 161 32.63 -23.02 -27.90
C ARG A 161 32.31 -23.82 -29.16
N LYS A 162 33.30 -24.04 -30.05
CA LYS A 162 33.17 -24.92 -31.23
C LYS A 162 32.76 -26.34 -30.81
N SER A 163 31.47 -26.59 -30.70
CA SER A 163 30.80 -27.87 -30.50
C SER A 163 29.36 -27.61 -30.96
N GLN A 164 28.86 -28.03 -32.11
CA GLN A 164 29.28 -29.06 -33.07
C GLN A 164 28.85 -28.63 -34.48
N LYS A 165 29.48 -29.23 -35.49
CA LYS A 165 28.89 -29.49 -36.80
C LYS A 165 27.68 -30.45 -36.68
N SER A 166 26.66 -30.07 -35.91
CA SER A 166 25.45 -30.87 -35.62
C SER A 166 24.20 -30.09 -36.05
N ALA A 167 24.28 -29.42 -37.21
CA ALA A 167 23.09 -28.86 -37.86
C ALA A 167 22.10 -29.96 -38.34
N THR A 168 22.39 -31.24 -38.05
CA THR A 168 21.72 -32.43 -38.58
C THR A 168 20.90 -33.22 -37.57
N LYS A 169 20.98 -32.96 -36.26
CA LYS A 169 20.11 -33.65 -35.29
C LYS A 169 18.75 -32.94 -35.17
N SER A 170 17.68 -33.73 -35.32
CA SER A 170 16.32 -33.24 -35.13
C SER A 170 16.15 -32.72 -33.71
N PRO A 171 15.42 -31.60 -33.53
CA PRO A 171 15.29 -30.97 -32.23
C PRO A 171 14.57 -31.92 -31.27
N THR A 172 14.99 -31.97 -30.00
CA THR A 172 14.34 -32.82 -29.00
C THR A 172 12.83 -32.52 -28.97
N PRO A 173 11.98 -33.54 -29.20
CA PRO A 173 10.53 -33.35 -29.16
C PRO A 173 10.12 -32.88 -27.76
N LEU A 174 9.23 -31.89 -27.67
CA LEU A 174 8.77 -31.37 -26.37
C LEU A 174 8.22 -32.48 -25.46
N LYS A 175 7.57 -33.48 -26.05
CA LYS A 175 7.01 -34.64 -25.34
C LYS A 175 8.07 -35.43 -24.56
N THR A 176 9.31 -35.43 -25.02
CA THR A 176 10.41 -36.15 -24.37
C THR A 176 10.85 -35.44 -23.09
N LEU A 177 10.76 -34.10 -23.01
CA LEU A 177 11.05 -33.37 -21.78
C LEU A 177 10.08 -33.72 -20.65
N PHE A 178 8.80 -33.92 -20.96
CA PHE A 178 7.79 -34.25 -19.95
C PHE A 178 7.83 -35.70 -19.47
N ARG A 179 8.60 -36.56 -20.15
CA ARG A 179 8.80 -37.96 -19.74
C ARG A 179 9.85 -38.12 -18.65
N ASP A 180 10.73 -37.14 -18.46
CA ASP A 180 11.73 -37.15 -17.39
C ASP A 180 11.09 -36.63 -16.08
N PRO A 181 10.81 -37.51 -15.10
CA PRO A 181 10.16 -37.10 -13.85
C PRO A 181 11.05 -36.17 -13.02
N ALA A 182 12.37 -36.31 -13.08
CA ALA A 182 13.29 -35.47 -12.31
C ALA A 182 13.28 -34.03 -12.85
N TYR A 183 13.25 -33.87 -14.18
CA TYR A 183 13.07 -32.57 -14.82
C TYR A 183 11.72 -31.95 -14.49
N CYS A 184 10.62 -32.71 -14.59
CA CYS A 184 9.28 -32.21 -14.26
C CYS A 184 9.19 -31.74 -12.80
N LEU A 185 9.72 -32.52 -11.85
CA LEU A 185 9.76 -32.14 -10.44
C LEU A 185 10.60 -30.88 -10.21
N MET A 186 11.75 -30.75 -10.87
CA MET A 186 12.58 -29.54 -10.79
C MET A 186 11.84 -28.30 -11.32
N VAL A 187 11.10 -28.43 -12.43
CA VAL A 187 10.30 -27.32 -12.98
C VAL A 187 9.17 -26.94 -12.02
N ILE A 188 8.46 -27.91 -11.44
CA ILE A 188 7.40 -27.65 -10.45
C ILE A 188 7.99 -26.97 -9.20
N ALA A 189 9.14 -27.44 -8.70
CA ALA A 189 9.82 -26.84 -7.56
C ALA A 189 10.27 -25.41 -7.84
N ALA A 190 10.82 -25.14 -9.03
CA ALA A 190 11.14 -23.79 -9.48
C ALA A 190 9.88 -22.93 -9.62
N ILE A 191 8.74 -23.55 -10.00
CA ILE A 191 7.45 -22.86 -10.04
C ILE A 191 7.06 -22.37 -8.65
N LEU A 192 6.97 -23.29 -7.70
CA LEU A 192 6.55 -23.03 -6.32
C LEU A 192 7.52 -22.09 -5.58
N SER A 193 8.83 -22.26 -5.74
CA SER A 193 9.85 -21.45 -5.04
C SER A 193 9.75 -19.96 -5.41
N ASN A 194 9.46 -19.65 -6.66
CA ASN A 194 9.27 -18.26 -7.09
C ASN A 194 7.99 -17.63 -6.51
N PHE A 195 6.91 -18.39 -6.23
CA PHE A 195 5.72 -17.80 -5.59
C PHE A 195 6.05 -17.21 -4.22
N GLY A 196 6.87 -17.90 -3.43
CA GLY A 196 7.32 -17.41 -2.12
C GLY A 196 8.38 -16.31 -2.21
N MET A 197 9.34 -16.43 -3.14
CA MET A 197 10.52 -15.57 -3.20
C MET A 197 10.20 -14.07 -3.38
N PHE A 198 9.16 -13.72 -4.15
CA PHE A 198 8.84 -12.31 -4.41
C PHE A 198 8.14 -11.61 -3.24
N PHE A 199 7.58 -12.36 -2.28
CA PHE A 199 6.81 -11.79 -1.18
C PHE A 199 7.60 -10.74 -0.38
N PRO A 200 8.82 -11.03 0.13
CA PRO A 200 9.60 -10.01 0.83
C PRO A 200 9.98 -8.82 -0.06
N GLY A 201 10.23 -9.05 -1.35
CA GLY A 201 10.54 -7.97 -2.29
C GLY A 201 9.42 -6.93 -2.43
N PHE A 202 8.16 -7.32 -2.26
CA PHE A 202 7.01 -6.40 -2.30
C PHE A 202 6.67 -5.80 -0.94
N PHE A 203 6.74 -6.61 0.13
CA PHE A 203 6.15 -6.25 1.42
C PHE A 203 7.15 -5.72 2.45
N ILE A 204 8.47 -5.92 2.27
CA ILE A 204 9.48 -5.48 3.26
C ILE A 204 9.41 -3.96 3.52
N GLN A 205 9.27 -3.16 2.47
CA GLN A 205 9.19 -1.69 2.60
C GLN A 205 7.90 -1.25 3.28
N LEU A 206 6.77 -1.87 2.90
CA LEU A 206 5.47 -1.57 3.50
C LEU A 206 5.46 -1.94 4.99
N SER A 207 5.98 -3.12 5.32
CA SER A 207 6.09 -3.60 6.70
C SER A 207 6.91 -2.64 7.56
N ALA A 208 8.09 -2.23 7.07
CA ALA A 208 8.94 -1.25 7.77
C ALA A 208 8.25 0.09 8.01
N VAL A 209 7.57 0.63 6.99
CA VAL A 209 6.84 1.89 7.11
C VAL A 209 5.67 1.79 8.09
N LEU A 210 4.97 0.64 8.12
CA LEU A 210 3.88 0.40 9.09
C LEU A 210 4.38 0.33 10.54
N GLN A 211 5.66 0.01 10.75
CA GLN A 211 6.30 0.01 12.06
C GLN A 211 6.96 1.35 12.42
N GLY A 212 6.74 2.38 11.61
CA GLY A 212 7.22 3.74 11.88
C GLY A 212 8.62 4.05 11.36
N ILE A 213 9.24 3.16 10.59
CA ILE A 213 10.53 3.43 9.93
C ILE A 213 10.31 4.42 8.79
N ASP A 214 11.21 5.40 8.67
CA ASP A 214 11.14 6.42 7.64
C ASP A 214 11.18 5.82 6.22
N ARG A 215 10.46 6.44 5.28
CA ARG A 215 10.35 5.96 3.89
C ARG A 215 11.69 6.02 3.15
N ALA A 216 12.56 6.97 3.47
CA ALA A 216 13.87 7.06 2.85
C ALA A 216 14.76 5.90 3.31
N THR A 217 14.68 5.49 4.57
CA THR A 217 15.37 4.31 5.08
C THR A 217 14.78 3.02 4.52
N ALA A 218 13.45 2.87 4.55
CA ALA A 218 12.75 1.70 4.04
C ALA A 218 13.03 1.45 2.54
N PHE A 219 13.29 2.51 1.76
CA PHE A 219 13.72 2.39 0.37
C PHE A 219 14.98 1.52 0.21
N TYR A 220 15.97 1.68 1.11
CA TYR A 220 17.24 0.98 1.02
C TYR A 220 17.15 -0.51 1.31
N TYR A 221 16.12 -1.01 1.99
CA TYR A 221 16.00 -2.45 2.30
C TYR A 221 15.92 -3.34 1.05
N ILE A 222 15.24 -2.89 -0.01
CA ILE A 222 15.24 -3.63 -1.30
C ILE A 222 16.63 -3.60 -1.93
N SER A 223 17.34 -2.46 -1.82
CA SER A 223 18.70 -2.33 -2.37
C SER A 223 19.69 -3.22 -1.62
N ILE A 224 19.59 -3.29 -0.29
CA ILE A 224 20.38 -4.19 0.56
C ILE A 224 20.11 -5.65 0.19
N LEU A 225 18.83 -6.02 0.06
CA LEU A 225 18.41 -7.37 -0.32
C LEU A 225 18.98 -7.79 -1.69
N ASN A 226 18.91 -6.91 -2.70
CA ASN A 226 19.49 -7.18 -4.01
C ASN A 226 21.03 -7.22 -3.96
N GLY A 227 21.66 -6.34 -3.17
CA GLY A 227 23.11 -6.31 -2.99
C GLY A 227 23.64 -7.60 -2.37
N THR A 228 23.02 -8.08 -1.30
CA THR A 228 23.40 -9.35 -0.63
C THR A 228 23.09 -10.57 -1.49
N SER A 229 22.07 -10.49 -2.35
CA SER A 229 21.78 -11.50 -3.37
C SER A 229 22.94 -11.71 -4.35
N ALA A 230 23.69 -10.67 -4.70
CA ALA A 230 24.86 -10.81 -5.57
C ALA A 230 25.92 -11.74 -4.95
N PHE A 231 26.17 -11.62 -3.63
CA PHE A 231 27.08 -12.50 -2.90
C PHE A 231 26.54 -13.92 -2.74
N GLY A 232 25.23 -14.07 -2.48
CA GLY A 232 24.60 -15.39 -2.42
C GLY A 232 24.71 -16.17 -3.72
N ARG A 233 24.59 -15.48 -4.86
CA ARG A 233 24.71 -16.04 -6.21
C ARG A 233 26.12 -16.52 -6.56
N THR A 234 27.15 -16.09 -5.84
CA THR A 234 28.54 -16.48 -6.10
C THR A 234 29.09 -17.41 -5.03
N LEU A 235 28.88 -17.09 -3.75
CA LEU A 235 29.47 -17.82 -2.63
C LEU A 235 28.86 -19.21 -2.43
N ILE A 236 27.53 -19.36 -2.54
CA ILE A 236 26.90 -20.67 -2.35
C ILE A 236 27.23 -21.65 -3.49
N PRO A 237 27.23 -21.25 -4.78
CA PRO A 237 27.63 -22.16 -5.85
C PRO A 237 29.08 -22.67 -5.78
N LEU A 238 29.98 -22.04 -5.02
CA LEU A 238 31.32 -22.59 -4.74
C LEU A 238 31.23 -23.95 -4.03
N LEU A 239 30.22 -24.15 -3.19
CA LEU A 239 30.02 -25.36 -2.40
C LEU A 239 29.45 -26.52 -3.24
N CYS A 240 28.99 -26.26 -4.47
CA CYS A 240 28.39 -27.28 -5.34
C CYS A 240 29.34 -28.45 -5.65
N GLN A 241 30.66 -28.23 -5.63
CA GLN A 241 31.63 -29.30 -5.87
C GLN A 241 31.61 -30.39 -4.80
N ARG A 242 31.19 -30.07 -3.58
CA ARG A 242 31.15 -31.01 -2.45
C ARG A 242 29.74 -31.52 -2.15
N VAL A 243 28.75 -30.61 -2.14
CA VAL A 243 27.39 -30.92 -1.68
C VAL A 243 26.47 -31.34 -2.84
N GLY A 244 26.79 -30.92 -4.07
CA GLY A 244 25.94 -31.10 -5.24
C GLY A 244 24.95 -29.93 -5.44
N VAL A 245 24.59 -29.68 -6.69
CA VAL A 245 23.76 -28.52 -7.10
C VAL A 245 22.31 -28.67 -6.59
N ILE A 246 21.72 -29.85 -6.74
CA ILE A 246 20.33 -30.10 -6.34
C ILE A 246 20.17 -30.02 -4.82
N ASN A 247 21.08 -30.63 -4.06
CA ASN A 247 21.06 -30.60 -2.59
C ASN A 247 21.16 -29.16 -2.04
N LEU A 248 22.09 -28.36 -2.58
CA LEU A 248 22.20 -26.95 -2.20
C LEU A 248 20.96 -26.15 -2.59
N ASN A 249 20.33 -26.46 -3.73
CA ASN A 249 19.09 -25.81 -4.13
C ASN A 249 17.97 -26.08 -3.11
N VAL A 250 17.82 -27.34 -2.67
CA VAL A 250 16.84 -27.73 -1.64
C VAL A 250 17.13 -27.04 -0.31
N ILE A 251 18.38 -27.05 0.16
CA ILE A 251 18.78 -26.38 1.41
C ILE A 251 18.47 -24.87 1.32
N SER A 252 18.85 -24.22 0.22
CA SER A 252 18.58 -22.80 0.02
C SER A 252 17.07 -22.50 -0.01
N ALA A 253 16.25 -23.36 -0.61
CA ALA A 253 14.81 -23.20 -0.64
C ALA A 253 14.17 -23.32 0.75
N PHE A 254 14.65 -24.26 1.58
CA PHE A 254 14.16 -24.42 2.95
C PHE A 254 14.53 -23.22 3.82
N VAL A 255 15.79 -22.78 3.78
CA VAL A 255 16.25 -21.60 4.55
C VAL A 255 15.55 -20.33 4.08
N MET A 256 15.34 -20.15 2.77
CA MET A 256 14.56 -19.04 2.22
C MET A 256 13.13 -19.05 2.75
N SER A 257 12.48 -20.22 2.75
CA SER A 257 11.10 -20.37 3.24
C SER A 257 10.99 -20.09 4.74
N ALA A 258 11.91 -20.61 5.55
CA ALA A 258 11.97 -20.32 6.99
C ALA A 258 12.17 -18.83 7.26
N SER A 259 13.06 -18.18 6.50
CA SER A 259 13.32 -16.75 6.61
C SER A 259 12.06 -15.92 6.38
N ILE A 260 11.20 -16.28 5.42
CA ILE A 260 9.95 -15.56 5.14
C ILE A 260 9.06 -15.48 6.38
N PHE A 261 8.97 -16.53 7.20
CA PHE A 261 8.20 -16.51 8.44
C PHE A 261 8.79 -15.54 9.47
N CYS A 262 10.11 -15.40 9.52
CA CYS A 262 10.79 -14.47 10.41
C CYS A 262 10.42 -13.00 10.14
N LEU A 263 10.02 -12.64 8.91
CA LEU A 263 9.59 -11.27 8.59
C LEU A 263 8.43 -10.79 9.46
N SER A 264 7.55 -11.70 9.89
CA SER A 264 6.41 -11.37 10.77
C SER A 264 6.84 -10.95 12.19
N ALA A 265 8.02 -11.38 12.62
CA ALA A 265 8.58 -11.10 13.94
C ALA A 265 9.53 -9.88 13.94
N VAL A 266 9.94 -9.40 12.77
CA VAL A 266 10.81 -8.22 12.65
C VAL A 266 10.02 -6.99 13.06
N ASN A 267 10.49 -6.26 14.07
CA ASN A 267 9.84 -5.07 14.63
C ASN A 267 10.77 -3.84 14.78
N SER A 268 11.99 -3.91 14.23
CA SER A 268 13.04 -2.91 14.44
C SER A 268 13.81 -2.63 13.15
N GLU A 269 14.40 -1.43 13.06
CA GLU A 269 15.20 -1.02 11.91
C GLU A 269 16.35 -1.99 11.62
N THR A 270 17.11 -2.35 12.65
CA THR A 270 18.18 -3.36 12.58
C THR A 270 17.66 -4.71 12.16
N GLY A 271 16.48 -5.11 12.65
CA GLY A 271 15.83 -6.37 12.27
C GLY A 271 15.54 -6.46 10.78
N TYR A 272 15.07 -5.38 10.15
CA TYR A 272 14.83 -5.35 8.70
C TYR A 272 16.11 -5.43 7.90
N ILE A 273 17.20 -4.81 8.37
CA ILE A 273 18.51 -4.89 7.73
C ILE A 273 19.02 -6.34 7.78
N LEU A 274 19.00 -6.96 8.96
CA LEU A 274 19.44 -8.35 9.14
C LEU A 274 18.60 -9.32 8.29
N PHE A 275 17.28 -9.13 8.27
CA PHE A 275 16.39 -9.89 7.43
C PHE A 275 16.70 -9.71 5.93
N ALA A 276 16.89 -8.47 5.46
CA ALA A 276 17.21 -8.19 4.06
C ALA A 276 18.55 -8.83 3.65
N VAL A 277 19.56 -8.80 4.54
CA VAL A 277 20.85 -9.46 4.31
C VAL A 277 20.69 -10.97 4.20
N ALA A 278 20.08 -11.61 5.20
CA ALA A 278 19.93 -13.07 5.26
C ALA A 278 19.05 -13.59 4.12
N PHE A 279 17.87 -13.00 3.93
CA PHE A 279 16.96 -13.38 2.86
C PHE A 279 17.55 -13.10 1.48
N GLY A 280 18.19 -11.95 1.28
CA GLY A 280 18.83 -11.60 0.01
C GLY A 280 19.93 -12.59 -0.37
N PHE A 281 20.80 -12.95 0.58
CA PHE A 281 21.86 -13.94 0.37
C PHE A 281 21.29 -15.32 -0.03
N VAL A 282 20.34 -15.84 0.73
CA VAL A 282 19.79 -17.19 0.48
C VAL A 282 18.91 -17.23 -0.77
N SER A 283 18.08 -16.21 -1.00
CA SER A 283 17.28 -16.11 -2.23
C SER A 283 18.16 -15.95 -3.47
N GLY A 284 19.28 -15.23 -3.37
CA GLY A 284 20.28 -15.15 -4.43
C GLY A 284 20.86 -16.52 -4.80
N ALA A 285 21.24 -17.31 -3.80
CA ALA A 285 21.71 -18.67 -4.02
C ALA A 285 20.65 -19.53 -4.75
N ASN A 286 19.39 -19.47 -4.32
CA ASN A 286 18.29 -20.20 -4.97
C ASN A 286 18.15 -19.83 -6.46
N VAL A 287 18.18 -18.53 -6.78
CA VAL A 287 18.11 -18.04 -8.17
C VAL A 287 19.30 -18.53 -9.01
N ALA A 288 20.52 -18.51 -8.46
CA ALA A 288 21.73 -18.93 -9.18
C ALA A 288 21.81 -20.45 -9.40
N LEU A 289 21.20 -21.26 -8.53
CA LEU A 289 21.28 -22.72 -8.57
C LEU A 289 20.28 -23.36 -9.54
N VAL A 290 19.16 -22.70 -9.85
CA VAL A 290 18.13 -23.25 -10.75
C VAL A 290 18.67 -23.53 -12.16
N PRO A 291 19.33 -22.60 -12.87
CA PRO A 291 19.90 -22.89 -14.19
C PRO A 291 20.89 -24.07 -14.22
N PRO A 292 21.94 -24.13 -13.37
CA PRO A 292 22.85 -25.27 -13.38
C PRO A 292 22.19 -26.58 -12.91
N ALA A 293 21.14 -26.53 -12.07
CA ALA A 293 20.36 -27.71 -11.73
C ALA A 293 19.65 -28.28 -12.95
N ILE A 294 18.99 -27.42 -13.76
CA ILE A 294 18.38 -27.83 -15.03
C ILE A 294 19.43 -28.38 -16.00
N ALA A 295 20.59 -27.72 -16.10
CA ALA A 295 21.70 -28.19 -16.94
C ALA A 295 22.29 -29.52 -16.48
N SER A 296 22.18 -29.88 -15.19
CA SER A 296 22.63 -31.17 -14.66
C SER A 296 21.70 -32.33 -15.00
N LEU A 297 20.42 -32.03 -15.30
CA LEU A 297 19.41 -32.97 -15.78
C LEU A 297 19.41 -33.10 -17.31
N SER A 298 20.39 -32.51 -17.99
CA SER A 298 20.53 -32.57 -19.45
C SER A 298 21.54 -33.65 -19.83
N GLU A 299 21.13 -34.59 -20.69
CA GLU A 299 21.95 -35.68 -21.19
C GLU A 299 23.00 -35.17 -22.19
N SER A 300 22.66 -34.14 -22.95
CA SER A 300 23.55 -33.51 -23.94
C SER A 300 23.59 -32.00 -23.80
N ALA A 301 24.69 -31.39 -24.25
CA ALA A 301 24.83 -29.94 -24.26
C ALA A 301 23.86 -29.24 -25.23
N GLU A 302 23.39 -29.98 -26.24
CA GLU A 302 22.50 -29.53 -27.32
C GLU A 302 21.03 -29.36 -26.89
N GLU A 303 20.66 -29.79 -25.68
CA GLU A 303 19.28 -29.62 -25.16
C GLU A 303 19.19 -28.68 -23.96
N ILE A 304 20.32 -28.14 -23.50
CA ILE A 304 20.38 -27.29 -22.30
C ILE A 304 19.56 -26.00 -22.53
N GLY A 305 19.70 -25.37 -23.69
CA GLY A 305 18.97 -24.14 -24.02
C GLY A 305 17.46 -24.36 -24.03
N ALA A 306 16.99 -25.44 -24.66
CA ALA A 306 15.60 -25.82 -24.72
C ALA A 306 15.01 -26.16 -23.34
N LYS A 307 15.73 -26.94 -22.52
CA LYS A 307 15.34 -27.28 -21.13
C LYS A 307 15.25 -26.02 -20.26
N MET A 308 16.25 -25.14 -20.31
CA MET A 308 16.20 -23.86 -19.59
C MET A 308 15.05 -22.98 -20.08
N GLY A 309 14.91 -22.80 -21.39
CA GLY A 309 13.87 -21.98 -21.99
C GLY A 309 12.46 -22.40 -21.59
N PHE A 310 12.19 -23.71 -21.62
CA PHE A 310 10.90 -24.25 -21.19
C PHE A 310 10.68 -24.06 -19.68
N ALA A 311 11.66 -24.40 -18.84
CA ALA A 311 11.55 -24.26 -17.39
C ALA A 311 11.27 -22.81 -16.94
N PHE A 312 11.98 -21.85 -17.54
CA PHE A 312 11.77 -20.42 -17.27
C PHE A 312 10.43 -19.92 -17.81
N ALA A 313 10.00 -20.35 -19.01
CA ALA A 313 8.68 -19.99 -19.55
C ALA A 313 7.51 -20.56 -18.73
N ALA A 314 7.60 -21.82 -18.28
CA ALA A 314 6.64 -22.39 -17.36
C ALA A 314 6.59 -21.60 -16.04
N SER A 315 7.76 -21.10 -15.60
CA SER A 315 7.86 -20.19 -14.47
C SER A 315 7.25 -18.81 -14.73
N ALA A 316 7.06 -18.39 -15.98
CA ALA A 316 6.48 -17.09 -16.36
C ALA A 316 4.95 -17.05 -16.23
N MET A 317 4.27 -18.21 -16.34
CA MET A 317 2.80 -18.30 -16.18
C MET A 317 2.31 -17.85 -14.79
N LYS A 318 3.24 -17.69 -13.84
CA LYS A 318 3.06 -17.04 -12.53
C LYS A 318 2.66 -15.57 -12.62
N PHE A 319 3.11 -14.82 -13.62
CA PHE A 319 2.83 -13.38 -13.66
C PHE A 319 1.35 -13.09 -13.95
N ALA A 320 0.67 -13.97 -14.69
CA ALA A 320 -0.78 -13.91 -14.87
C ALA A 320 -1.55 -14.34 -13.60
N THR A 321 -1.07 -15.36 -12.88
CA THR A 321 -1.77 -15.92 -11.71
C THR A 321 -1.46 -15.21 -10.40
N ALA A 322 -0.23 -14.74 -10.15
CA ALA A 322 0.13 -13.95 -8.97
C ALA A 322 -0.53 -12.58 -8.97
N PHE A 323 -0.68 -11.93 -10.14
CA PHE A 323 -1.49 -10.73 -10.28
C PHE A 323 -2.96 -11.01 -9.95
N SER A 324 -3.48 -12.16 -10.40
CA SER A 324 -4.84 -12.61 -10.10
C SER A 324 -5.05 -12.96 -8.63
N ILE A 325 -4.06 -13.59 -7.97
CA ILE A 325 -4.13 -13.96 -6.54
C ILE A 325 -3.97 -12.72 -5.66
N LEU A 326 -3.05 -11.80 -5.99
CA LEU A 326 -2.92 -10.53 -5.27
C LEU A 326 -4.16 -9.66 -5.49
N ALA A 327 -4.71 -9.62 -6.70
CA ALA A 327 -5.98 -8.96 -6.98
C ALA A 327 -7.14 -9.63 -6.25
N CYS A 328 -7.20 -10.96 -6.14
CA CYS A 328 -8.20 -11.68 -5.36
C CYS A 328 -8.02 -11.49 -3.85
N ALA A 329 -6.80 -11.42 -3.34
CA ALA A 329 -6.52 -11.13 -1.93
C ALA A 329 -6.89 -9.68 -1.59
N VAL A 330 -6.52 -8.73 -2.45
CA VAL A 330 -6.97 -7.33 -2.34
C VAL A 330 -8.48 -7.23 -2.51
N ALA A 331 -9.11 -8.00 -3.40
CA ALA A 331 -10.56 -8.04 -3.57
C ALA A 331 -11.26 -8.71 -2.39
N ALA A 332 -10.67 -9.71 -1.74
CA ALA A 332 -11.17 -10.34 -0.53
C ALA A 332 -11.06 -9.39 0.69
N VAL A 333 -9.96 -8.64 0.78
CA VAL A 333 -9.77 -7.56 1.77
C VAL A 333 -10.66 -6.35 1.45
N SER A 334 -10.95 -6.08 0.17
CA SER A 334 -11.89 -5.03 -0.26
C SER A 334 -13.34 -5.46 -0.09
N ALA A 335 -13.65 -6.75 -0.16
CA ALA A 335 -14.97 -7.31 0.11
C ALA A 335 -15.35 -7.18 1.60
N THR A 336 -14.36 -6.98 2.47
CA THR A 336 -14.57 -6.63 3.89
C THR A 336 -14.67 -5.12 4.13
N TYR A 337 -14.32 -4.26 3.16
CA TYR A 337 -14.48 -2.80 3.23
C TYR A 337 -15.67 -2.31 2.40
N SER A 338 -16.81 -2.10 3.05
CA SER A 338 -17.94 -1.39 2.44
C SER A 338 -17.56 0.07 2.15
N GLU A 339 -17.38 0.39 0.88
CA GLU A 339 -17.10 1.75 0.43
C GLU A 339 -18.19 2.73 0.89
N SER A 340 -17.78 3.76 1.64
CA SER A 340 -18.70 4.74 2.23
C SER A 340 -19.35 5.64 1.17
N ASN A 341 -20.58 6.11 1.42
CA ASN A 341 -21.23 7.10 0.56
C ASN A 341 -20.44 8.42 0.44
N ALA A 342 -19.58 8.75 1.42
CA ALA A 342 -18.69 9.91 1.35
C ALA A 342 -17.64 9.75 0.24
N SER A 343 -17.01 8.58 0.17
CA SER A 343 -16.04 8.20 -0.86
C SER A 343 -16.66 8.14 -2.26
N ARG A 344 -17.96 7.79 -2.35
CA ARG A 344 -18.72 7.78 -3.62
C ARG A 344 -19.04 9.18 -4.12
N MET A 345 -19.50 10.06 -3.24
CA MET A 345 -19.83 11.43 -3.59
C MET A 345 -18.59 12.27 -3.92
N ALA A 346 -17.44 12.00 -3.29
CA ALA A 346 -16.16 12.63 -3.64
C ALA A 346 -15.73 12.33 -5.09
N ARG A 347 -16.21 11.24 -5.69
CA ARG A 347 -15.96 10.85 -7.10
C ARG A 347 -17.14 11.16 -8.03
N GLY A 348 -18.12 11.96 -7.59
CA GLY A 348 -19.29 12.32 -8.41
C GLY A 348 -20.33 11.20 -8.61
N LEU A 349 -20.19 10.06 -7.93
CA LEU A 349 -21.13 8.94 -8.04
C LEU A 349 -22.35 9.12 -7.11
N PRO A 350 -23.54 8.63 -7.51
CA PRO A 350 -24.72 8.70 -6.66
C PRO A 350 -24.57 7.85 -5.39
N PRO A 351 -25.11 8.33 -4.25
CA PRO A 351 -25.10 7.58 -2.99
C PRO A 351 -25.91 6.30 -3.13
N LYS A 352 -25.44 5.21 -2.52
CA LYS A 352 -26.19 3.95 -2.47
C LYS A 352 -27.46 4.17 -1.63
N PRO A 353 -28.62 3.65 -2.07
CA PRO A 353 -29.83 3.69 -1.28
C PRO A 353 -29.62 2.94 0.04
N PRO A 354 -30.25 3.36 1.15
CA PRO A 354 -30.15 2.66 2.41
C PRO A 354 -30.68 1.23 2.23
N ALA A 355 -29.86 0.23 2.53
CA ALA A 355 -30.27 -1.16 2.52
C ALA A 355 -31.50 -1.30 3.44
N ARG A 356 -32.63 -1.71 2.87
CA ARG A 356 -33.88 -1.94 3.61
C ARG A 356 -33.65 -3.20 4.43
N ARG A 357 -33.28 -3.06 5.71
CA ARG A 357 -33.30 -4.19 6.64
C ARG A 357 -34.74 -4.72 6.70
N SER A 358 -34.94 -5.94 6.23
CA SER A 358 -36.18 -6.68 6.46
C SER A 358 -36.44 -6.72 7.96
N ARG A 359 -37.67 -6.39 8.35
CA ARG A 359 -38.12 -6.33 9.73
C ARG A 359 -38.40 -7.75 10.23
N THR A 360 -37.64 -8.19 11.22
CA THR A 360 -38.09 -9.01 12.36
C THR A 360 -36.92 -9.09 13.32
N HIS A 361 -36.78 -8.08 14.18
CA HIS A 361 -36.23 -8.23 15.53
C HIS A 361 -36.45 -6.90 16.27
N MET A 362 -37.00 -7.00 17.48
CA MET A 362 -37.13 -5.89 18.41
C MET A 362 -35.81 -5.10 18.52
N ALA A 363 -35.92 -3.79 18.63
CA ALA A 363 -34.79 -2.89 18.74
C ALA A 363 -34.00 -3.17 20.02
N ARG A 364 -32.91 -3.96 19.93
CA ARG A 364 -31.82 -3.85 20.90
C ARG A 364 -31.16 -2.49 20.74
N HIS A 365 -31.01 -1.78 21.85
CA HIS A 365 -30.18 -0.58 21.95
C HIS A 365 -28.83 -0.85 21.29
N GLY A 366 -28.48 -0.05 20.27
CA GLY A 366 -27.17 -0.13 19.64
C GLY A 366 -26.12 0.25 20.68
N LYS A 367 -25.20 -0.68 20.99
CA LYS A 367 -23.97 -0.35 21.69
C LYS A 367 -23.28 0.80 20.95
N PRO A 368 -22.70 1.78 21.66
CA PRO A 368 -21.99 2.89 21.03
C PRO A 368 -20.92 2.32 20.09
N SER A 369 -20.86 2.86 18.87
CA SER A 369 -19.75 2.60 17.96
C SER A 369 -18.46 2.97 18.69
N GLY A 370 -17.51 2.02 18.71
CA GLY A 370 -16.22 2.18 19.37
C GLY A 370 -15.54 3.49 18.96
N VAL A 371 -14.97 4.14 19.97
CA VAL A 371 -14.05 5.27 19.84
C VAL A 371 -12.97 4.94 18.81
N PRO A 372 -12.52 5.87 17.95
CA PRO A 372 -11.26 5.69 17.25
C PRO A 372 -10.15 5.66 18.31
N SER A 373 -9.60 4.47 18.56
CA SER A 373 -8.42 4.27 19.41
C SER A 373 -7.19 4.86 18.71
N GLY A 374 -7.04 6.19 18.81
CA GLY A 374 -5.84 6.92 18.46
C GLY A 374 -4.98 7.10 19.71
N SER A 375 -3.90 6.33 19.80
CA SER A 375 -2.84 6.46 20.79
C SER A 375 -1.98 7.70 20.49
N ASN A 376 -2.39 8.87 21.00
CA ASN A 376 -1.59 10.08 20.87
C ASN A 376 -1.03 10.48 22.24
N CYS A 377 0.13 9.91 22.60
CA CYS A 377 1.05 10.49 23.56
C CYS A 377 2.21 11.12 22.78
N SER A 378 2.66 12.32 23.15
CA SER A 378 3.83 12.98 22.54
C SER A 378 5.14 12.71 23.29
N THR A 379 5.05 12.18 24.50
CA THR A 379 6.12 12.04 25.51
C THR A 379 6.32 10.56 25.92
N GLY A 380 6.11 9.60 25.02
CA GLY A 380 6.29 8.16 25.29
C GLY A 380 4.99 7.35 25.45
N PRO A 381 5.04 6.04 25.78
CA PRO A 381 3.86 5.17 25.78
C PRO A 381 2.94 5.42 26.98
N VAL A 382 1.68 5.03 26.80
CA VAL A 382 0.63 5.18 27.81
C VAL A 382 0.87 4.20 28.95
N GLN A 383 0.96 4.71 30.18
CA GLN A 383 1.08 3.93 31.41
C GLN A 383 -0.16 4.16 32.29
N CYS A 384 -0.53 3.13 33.05
CA CYS A 384 -1.49 3.25 34.14
C CYS A 384 -0.72 3.33 35.46
N CYS A 385 -0.70 4.51 36.07
CA CYS A 385 -0.03 4.73 37.35
C CYS A 385 -1.07 4.95 38.45
N ASN A 386 -0.79 4.44 39.65
CA ASN A 386 -1.67 4.67 40.80
C ASN A 386 -1.72 6.15 41.19
N SER A 387 -0.60 6.85 41.09
CA SER A 387 -0.52 8.30 41.33
C SER A 387 0.58 8.97 40.49
N VAL A 388 0.45 10.29 40.31
CA VAL A 388 1.46 11.16 39.68
C VAL A 388 1.82 12.26 40.67
N THR A 389 3.10 12.42 40.95
CA THR A 389 3.65 13.38 41.91
C THR A 389 4.85 14.12 41.29
N HIS A 390 5.39 15.13 41.94
CA HIS A 390 6.62 15.79 41.48
C HIS A 390 7.85 15.16 42.14
N SER A 391 9.02 15.26 41.50
CA SER A 391 10.30 14.70 41.98
C SER A 391 10.75 15.27 43.34
N SER A 392 10.13 16.35 43.80
CA SER A 392 10.33 16.96 45.13
C SER A 392 9.48 16.35 46.25
N HIS A 393 8.55 15.44 45.93
CA HIS A 393 7.66 14.82 46.93
C HIS A 393 8.34 13.62 47.62
N GLU A 394 8.15 13.49 48.94
CA GLU A 394 8.83 12.49 49.79
C GLU A 394 8.68 11.05 49.27
N SER A 395 7.49 10.71 48.76
CA SER A 395 7.18 9.40 48.17
C SER A 395 7.95 9.09 46.88
N ALA A 396 8.31 10.09 46.07
CA ALA A 396 9.08 9.91 44.84
C ALA A 396 10.58 9.78 45.13
N THR A 397 11.09 10.55 46.11
CA THR A 397 12.49 10.51 46.55
C THR A 397 12.85 9.19 47.23
N THR A 398 12.00 8.65 48.09
CA THR A 398 12.27 7.38 48.81
C THR A 398 12.35 6.18 47.86
N VAL A 399 11.47 6.13 46.86
CA VAL A 399 11.46 5.05 45.85
C VAL A 399 12.65 5.20 44.87
N ALA A 400 13.01 6.42 44.50
CA ALA A 400 14.18 6.68 43.64
C ALA A 400 15.51 6.33 44.34
N GLN A 401 15.66 6.66 45.63
CA GLN A 401 16.85 6.32 46.42
C GLN A 401 17.02 4.81 46.60
N GLY A 402 15.92 4.08 46.83
CA GLY A 402 15.94 2.60 46.90
C GLY A 402 16.33 1.91 45.59
N LEU A 403 16.25 2.61 44.45
CA LEU A 403 16.63 2.12 43.13
C LEU A 403 17.95 2.72 42.61
N GLY A 404 18.63 3.55 43.40
CA GLY A 404 19.90 4.19 43.03
C GLY A 404 19.78 5.27 41.95
N LEU A 405 18.62 5.95 41.84
CA LEU A 405 18.32 6.92 40.78
C LEU A 405 18.38 8.37 41.28
N ILE A 406 19.06 9.24 40.52
CA ILE A 406 19.08 10.69 40.75
C ILE A 406 18.00 11.33 39.85
N LEU A 407 16.94 11.88 40.46
CA LEU A 407 15.85 12.53 39.73
C LEU A 407 16.16 14.02 39.47
N PRO A 408 15.86 14.56 38.27
CA PRO A 408 15.97 16.00 38.00
C PRO A 408 14.96 16.82 38.84
N PRO A 409 15.26 18.10 39.16
CA PRO A 409 14.34 18.96 39.91
C PRO A 409 13.06 19.26 39.11
N ASP A 410 11.92 19.31 39.81
CA ASP A 410 10.58 19.67 39.30
C ASP A 410 10.00 18.83 38.14
N VAL A 411 10.45 17.59 37.98
CA VAL A 411 9.90 16.67 36.98
C VAL A 411 8.73 15.87 37.55
N ALA A 412 7.66 15.70 36.78
CA ALA A 412 6.54 14.86 37.16
C ALA A 412 6.88 13.36 37.04
N VAL A 413 6.52 12.60 38.07
CA VAL A 413 6.88 11.19 38.26
C VAL A 413 5.64 10.38 38.59
N GLY A 414 5.43 9.29 37.86
CA GLY A 414 4.39 8.30 38.14
C GLY A 414 4.89 7.24 39.11
N LEU A 415 4.07 6.90 40.11
CA LEU A 415 4.35 5.83 41.08
C LEU A 415 3.47 4.62 40.78
N THR A 416 4.04 3.43 40.91
CA THR A 416 3.41 2.13 40.63
C THR A 416 2.72 2.11 39.26
N CYS A 417 3.53 2.09 38.20
CA CYS A 417 3.09 2.22 36.82
C CYS A 417 3.12 0.88 36.08
N SER A 418 1.98 0.50 35.52
CA SER A 418 1.85 -0.65 34.64
C SER A 418 1.68 -0.21 33.18
N PRO A 419 2.38 -0.84 32.22
CA PRO A 419 2.23 -0.50 30.82
C PRO A 419 0.86 -0.92 30.31
N LEU A 420 0.19 0.00 29.58
CA LEU A 420 -1.04 -0.32 28.86
C LEU A 420 -0.70 -0.63 27.40
N SER A 421 -0.79 -1.90 27.01
CA SER A 421 -0.61 -2.34 25.63
C SER A 421 -1.91 -2.21 24.84
N VAL A 422 -1.83 -1.74 23.58
CA VAL A 422 -3.00 -1.55 22.69
C VAL A 422 -3.31 -2.81 21.85
N ILE A 423 -2.63 -3.92 22.11
CA ILE A 423 -2.84 -5.18 21.41
C ILE A 423 -3.39 -6.16 22.45
N GLY A 424 -4.66 -6.49 22.30
CA GLY A 424 -5.40 -7.25 23.30
C GLY A 424 -4.80 -8.62 23.57
N ILE A 425 -4.04 -8.72 24.66
CA ILE A 425 -4.22 -9.67 25.76
C ILE A 425 -3.75 -8.92 27.02
N GLY A 426 -4.68 -8.57 27.92
CA GLY A 426 -4.38 -7.99 29.25
C GLY A 426 -4.79 -6.52 29.43
N GLY A 427 -5.90 -6.28 30.14
CA GLY A 427 -6.18 -5.02 30.84
C GLY A 427 -6.38 -3.75 30.01
N ASN A 428 -7.40 -3.69 29.15
CA ASN A 428 -7.76 -2.49 28.37
C ASN A 428 -8.32 -1.31 29.21
N GLN A 429 -8.24 -1.34 30.54
CA GLN A 429 -8.76 -0.30 31.42
C GLN A 429 -7.78 -0.02 32.56
N CYS A 430 -7.30 1.22 32.61
CA CYS A 430 -6.59 1.74 33.76
C CYS A 430 -7.63 2.08 34.84
N ASN A 431 -7.56 1.40 35.98
CA ASN A 431 -8.44 1.70 37.12
C ASN A 431 -7.94 2.90 37.95
N ALA A 432 -6.79 3.47 37.58
CA ALA A 432 -6.13 4.61 38.21
C ALA A 432 -5.85 5.73 37.18
N GLN A 433 -4.72 6.46 37.30
CA GLN A 433 -4.41 7.59 36.42
C GLN A 433 -3.67 7.16 35.15
N THR A 434 -4.22 7.54 34.00
CA THR A 434 -3.58 7.31 32.69
C THR A 434 -2.62 8.46 32.35
N VAL A 435 -1.34 8.15 32.22
CA VAL A 435 -0.27 9.12 31.96
C VAL A 435 0.60 8.71 30.78
N CYS A 436 1.25 9.68 30.15
CA CYS A 436 2.29 9.46 29.16
C CYS A 436 3.64 9.79 29.80
N CYS A 437 4.54 8.80 29.87
CA CYS A 437 5.84 8.95 30.50
C CYS A 437 6.94 8.62 29.50
N ASP A 438 8.12 9.23 29.64
CA ASP A 438 9.26 9.14 28.70
C ASP A 438 9.99 7.79 28.73
N ASN A 439 9.26 6.70 29.00
CA ASN A 439 9.73 5.32 28.95
C ASN A 439 10.90 4.97 29.89
N ASN A 440 11.11 5.76 30.93
CA ASN A 440 12.03 5.47 32.03
C ASN A 440 11.31 4.73 33.16
N ASN A 441 10.76 3.55 32.86
CA ASN A 441 10.05 2.73 33.83
C ASN A 441 11.03 1.78 34.55
N PHE A 442 11.19 1.95 35.85
CA PHE A 442 12.08 1.12 36.67
C PHE A 442 11.24 0.05 37.38
N ASN A 443 11.19 -1.15 36.78
CA ASN A 443 10.47 -2.33 37.31
C ASN A 443 8.99 -2.10 37.69
N GLY A 444 8.32 -1.12 37.07
CA GLY A 444 6.92 -0.80 37.36
C GLY A 444 6.71 -0.02 38.66
N LEU A 445 7.76 0.34 39.40
CA LEU A 445 7.68 1.06 40.66
C LEU A 445 7.66 2.57 40.48
N ILE A 446 8.45 3.09 39.53
CA ILE A 446 8.58 4.53 39.27
C ILE A 446 8.81 4.79 37.78
N ALA A 447 8.14 5.81 37.24
CA ALA A 447 8.28 6.28 35.86
C ALA A 447 8.51 7.80 35.84
N VAL A 448 9.54 8.26 35.14
CA VAL A 448 9.95 9.68 35.12
C VAL A 448 9.45 10.37 33.85
N GLY A 449 9.12 11.66 33.94
CA GLY A 449 8.63 12.46 32.80
C GLY A 449 7.14 12.25 32.53
N CYS A 450 6.35 11.92 33.56
CA CYS A 450 4.95 11.56 33.40
C CYS A 450 4.03 12.78 33.28
N THR A 451 3.31 12.86 32.17
CA THR A 451 2.30 13.89 31.91
C THR A 451 0.90 13.28 31.90
N PRO A 452 -0.07 13.81 32.67
CA PRO A 452 -1.44 13.30 32.65
C PRO A 452 -2.05 13.43 31.26
N LYS A 453 -2.72 12.39 30.76
CA LYS A 453 -3.38 12.40 29.45
C LYS A 453 -4.45 13.51 29.32
N ALA A 454 -4.98 13.99 30.45
CA ALA A 454 -5.89 15.14 30.49
C ALA A 454 -5.22 16.48 30.12
N GLN A 455 -3.89 16.60 30.24
CA GLN A 455 -3.14 17.83 29.97
C GLN A 455 -2.46 17.89 28.58
N ILE A 456 -2.41 16.78 27.83
CA ILE A 456 -1.79 16.70 26.47
C ILE A 456 -2.61 17.43 25.39
N LYS A 457 -3.68 18.14 25.76
CA LYS A 457 -4.48 18.92 24.82
C LYS A 457 -3.80 20.19 24.28
N SER A 458 -2.61 20.59 24.76
CA SER A 458 -2.06 21.93 24.42
C SER A 458 -0.79 22.00 23.58
N SER A 459 -0.12 20.91 23.17
CA SER A 459 1.14 21.04 22.41
C SER A 459 1.37 19.98 21.33
N SER A 460 0.45 19.90 20.37
CA SER A 460 0.75 19.43 19.01
C SER A 460 0.65 20.65 18.08
N PRO A 461 1.46 20.78 17.00
CA PRO A 461 1.18 21.75 15.96
C PRO A 461 -0.10 21.30 15.25
N TYR A 462 -1.23 21.61 15.87
CA TYR A 462 -2.52 21.57 15.25
C TYR A 462 -2.41 22.53 14.07
N VAL A 463 -2.39 22.01 12.85
CA VAL A 463 -2.95 22.75 11.73
C VAL A 463 -4.30 23.18 12.25
N LYS A 464 -4.42 24.48 12.58
CA LYS A 464 -5.63 25.11 13.08
C LYS A 464 -6.69 24.80 12.03
N MET A 465 -7.45 23.71 12.20
CA MET A 465 -8.46 23.32 11.23
C MET A 465 -9.36 24.53 11.10
N VAL A 466 -9.36 25.15 9.92
CA VAL A 466 -10.19 26.30 9.64
C VAL A 466 -11.61 25.87 10.04
N LYS A 467 -12.25 26.62 10.95
CA LYS A 467 -13.59 26.28 11.45
C LYS A 467 -14.58 26.34 10.28
N VAL A 468 -14.74 25.24 9.55
CA VAL A 468 -15.56 25.17 8.32
C VAL A 468 -17.05 25.12 8.66
N TYR A 469 -17.39 24.52 9.81
CA TYR A 469 -18.76 24.26 10.26
C TYR A 469 -19.31 25.36 11.18
N LYS A 470 -19.16 26.63 10.78
CA LYS A 470 -19.69 27.77 11.56
C LYS A 470 -21.22 27.75 11.59
N PRO A 471 -21.86 28.22 12.69
CA PRO A 471 -23.29 28.50 12.70
C PRO A 471 -23.71 29.31 11.46
N GLY A 472 -24.77 28.86 10.80
CA GLY A 472 -25.29 29.47 9.56
C GLY A 472 -24.69 28.90 8.28
N LYS A 473 -23.62 28.10 8.35
CA LYS A 473 -23.14 27.38 7.16
C LYS A 473 -24.06 26.24 6.80
N VAL A 474 -24.17 25.98 5.50
CA VAL A 474 -24.95 24.87 4.96
C VAL A 474 -24.03 23.69 4.67
N ALA A 475 -24.50 22.50 5.06
CA ALA A 475 -23.82 21.23 4.85
C ALA A 475 -24.77 20.20 4.23
N ILE A 476 -24.22 19.11 3.72
CA ILE A 476 -24.96 17.97 3.15
C ILE A 476 -24.73 16.75 4.02
N VAL A 477 -25.80 16.09 4.46
CA VAL A 477 -25.69 14.85 5.25
C VAL A 477 -25.25 13.69 4.34
N LEU A 478 -24.22 12.94 4.76
CA LEU A 478 -23.62 11.89 3.94
C LEU A 478 -24.14 10.48 4.26
N GLN A 479 -24.67 10.28 5.46
CA GLN A 479 -25.06 8.97 5.95
C GLN A 479 -26.40 8.95 6.70
N GLY A 480 -27.04 7.77 6.73
CA GLY A 480 -28.31 7.52 7.40
C GLY A 480 -29.55 7.98 6.62
N ARG A 481 -30.71 7.95 7.29
CA ARG A 481 -32.03 8.23 6.68
C ARG A 481 -32.17 9.60 6.01
N GLN A 482 -31.35 10.58 6.41
CA GLN A 482 -31.37 11.94 5.86
C GLN A 482 -30.18 12.20 4.91
N ALA A 483 -29.49 11.17 4.43
CA ALA A 483 -28.41 11.32 3.46
C ALA A 483 -28.89 12.05 2.19
N GLY A 484 -28.03 12.91 1.65
CA GLY A 484 -28.33 13.76 0.49
C GLY A 484 -29.21 14.98 0.81
N LYS A 485 -29.54 15.25 2.07
CA LYS A 485 -30.32 16.44 2.45
C LYS A 485 -29.43 17.60 2.86
N LYS A 486 -29.85 18.80 2.45
CA LYS A 486 -29.24 20.08 2.85
C LYS A 486 -29.64 20.38 4.29
N VAL A 487 -28.66 20.76 5.10
CA VAL A 487 -28.86 21.14 6.50
C VAL A 487 -28.12 22.44 6.79
N VAL A 488 -28.70 23.29 7.64
CA VAL A 488 -28.03 24.45 8.22
C VAL A 488 -27.47 24.07 9.59
N ILE A 489 -26.27 24.52 9.88
CA ILE A 489 -25.61 24.32 11.17
C ILE A 489 -26.15 25.35 12.15
N ILE A 490 -26.82 24.89 13.21
CA ILE A 490 -27.36 25.75 14.25
C ILE A 490 -26.29 26.01 15.30
N LYS A 491 -25.66 24.93 15.80
CA LYS A 491 -24.64 24.99 16.85
C LYS A 491 -23.54 23.99 16.56
N GLN A 492 -22.30 24.47 16.66
CA GLN A 492 -21.09 23.66 16.59
C GLN A 492 -20.68 23.23 18.01
N LEU A 493 -20.27 21.97 18.16
CA LEU A 493 -19.75 21.39 19.40
C LEU A 493 -18.44 20.68 19.05
N ASP A 494 -17.38 21.48 18.90
CA ASP A 494 -16.07 21.02 18.42
C ASP A 494 -15.35 20.12 19.43
N GLU A 495 -15.64 20.30 20.71
CA GLU A 495 -15.03 19.52 21.81
C GLU A 495 -15.90 18.33 22.25
N GLY A 496 -17.10 18.18 21.67
CA GLY A 496 -18.10 17.21 22.11
C GLY A 496 -18.81 17.61 23.40
N THR A 497 -19.66 16.73 23.91
CA THR A 497 -20.39 16.86 25.18
C THR A 497 -20.22 15.59 26.01
N LYS A 498 -20.60 15.60 27.30
CA LYS A 498 -20.56 14.41 28.16
C LYS A 498 -21.30 13.20 27.55
N ASP A 499 -22.44 13.46 26.90
CA ASP A 499 -23.25 12.44 26.24
C ASP A 499 -22.67 11.99 24.88
N ARG A 500 -21.81 12.82 24.26
CA ARG A 500 -21.25 12.61 22.92
C ARG A 500 -19.82 13.16 22.85
N PRO A 501 -18.80 12.35 23.19
CA PRO A 501 -17.42 12.82 23.34
C PRO A 501 -16.69 13.13 22.02
N TYR A 502 -17.41 13.13 20.89
CA TYR A 502 -16.85 13.39 19.56
C TYR A 502 -17.36 14.73 19.00
N PRO A 503 -16.59 15.39 18.13
CA PRO A 503 -16.99 16.65 17.49
C PRO A 503 -18.26 16.47 16.66
N HIS A 504 -19.26 17.33 16.89
CA HIS A 504 -20.55 17.23 16.21
C HIS A 504 -21.25 18.59 16.06
N ALA A 505 -22.24 18.65 15.17
CA ALA A 505 -23.13 19.80 15.03
C ALA A 505 -24.58 19.42 15.31
N ILE A 506 -25.31 20.38 15.87
CA ILE A 506 -26.77 20.41 15.85
C ILE A 506 -27.18 21.05 14.52
N VAL A 507 -27.93 20.30 13.72
CA VAL A 507 -28.33 20.72 12.38
C VAL A 507 -29.84 20.66 12.19
N ALA A 508 -30.36 21.59 11.40
CA ALA A 508 -31.74 21.59 10.92
C ALA A 508 -31.79 21.46 9.41
N GLY A 509 -32.69 20.63 8.89
CA GLY A 509 -32.87 20.44 7.45
C GLY A 509 -34.32 20.22 7.07
N VAL A 510 -34.57 20.14 5.77
CA VAL A 510 -35.91 19.95 5.23
C VAL A 510 -36.14 18.48 4.92
N GLU A 511 -37.02 17.82 5.68
CA GLU A 511 -37.37 16.42 5.44
C GLU A 511 -38.28 16.27 4.22
N ARG A 512 -39.33 17.09 4.12
CA ARG A 512 -40.19 17.20 2.93
C ARG A 512 -40.17 18.63 2.42
N TYR A 513 -39.70 18.77 1.18
CA TYR A 513 -39.59 20.05 0.47
C TYR A 513 -40.97 20.54 0.01
N PRO A 514 -41.15 21.87 -0.12
CA PRO A 514 -42.37 22.44 -0.69
C PRO A 514 -42.54 21.98 -2.15
N ARG A 515 -43.79 21.87 -2.58
CA ARG A 515 -44.13 21.42 -3.94
C ARG A 515 -44.16 22.63 -4.89
N LYS A 516 -43.97 22.38 -6.19
CA LYS A 516 -44.02 23.43 -7.22
C LYS A 516 -45.35 24.20 -7.16
N VAL A 517 -45.23 25.51 -7.13
CA VAL A 517 -46.35 26.48 -7.10
C VAL A 517 -46.45 27.18 -8.45
N THR A 518 -47.67 27.47 -8.93
CA THR A 518 -47.92 28.21 -10.18
C THR A 518 -48.97 29.29 -9.95
N ARG A 519 -48.94 30.36 -10.77
CA ARG A 519 -49.86 31.52 -10.67
C ARG A 519 -51.35 31.16 -10.78
N ARG A 520 -51.69 30.05 -11.45
CA ARG A 520 -53.07 29.59 -11.65
C ARG A 520 -53.70 28.86 -10.45
N MET A 521 -52.95 28.65 -9.36
CA MET A 521 -53.46 27.92 -8.20
C MET A 521 -54.24 28.84 -7.25
N GLY A 522 -55.40 28.41 -6.78
CA GLY A 522 -56.16 29.12 -5.74
C GLY A 522 -55.45 29.12 -4.37
N GLN A 523 -55.78 30.10 -3.53
CA GLN A 523 -55.11 30.38 -2.25
C GLN A 523 -54.99 29.15 -1.32
N LYS A 524 -56.04 28.32 -1.22
CA LYS A 524 -56.02 27.07 -0.43
C LYS A 524 -54.95 26.08 -0.91
N LYS A 525 -54.76 25.95 -2.23
CA LYS A 525 -53.79 25.04 -2.84
C LYS A 525 -52.36 25.59 -2.75
N LEU A 526 -52.21 26.92 -2.83
CA LEU A 526 -50.94 27.63 -2.60
C LEU A 526 -50.44 27.39 -1.17
N ALA A 527 -51.29 27.58 -0.17
CA ALA A 527 -50.97 27.35 1.23
C ALA A 527 -50.56 25.89 1.50
N LEU A 528 -51.29 24.91 0.93
CA LEU A 528 -50.99 23.49 1.13
C LEU A 528 -49.64 23.07 0.50
N ARG A 529 -49.31 23.59 -0.69
CA ARG A 529 -48.09 23.22 -1.42
C ARG A 529 -46.82 23.91 -0.90
N SER A 530 -46.98 25.03 -0.22
CA SER A 530 -45.88 25.79 0.38
C SER A 530 -45.44 25.26 1.75
N LYS A 531 -46.16 24.27 2.31
CA LYS A 531 -45.82 23.66 3.60
C LYS A 531 -44.48 22.93 3.55
N VAL A 532 -43.68 23.09 4.61
CA VAL A 532 -42.38 22.45 4.79
C VAL A 532 -42.45 21.50 5.98
N LYS A 533 -41.76 20.35 5.91
CA LYS A 533 -41.55 19.48 7.06
C LYS A 533 -40.08 19.51 7.48
N PRO A 534 -39.70 20.19 8.57
CA PRO A 534 -38.30 20.22 9.02
C PRO A 534 -37.92 18.95 9.80
N PHE A 535 -36.63 18.71 9.94
CA PHE A 535 -36.06 17.79 10.91
C PHE A 535 -34.89 18.45 11.65
N ILE A 536 -34.71 18.05 12.91
CA ILE A 536 -33.55 18.41 13.74
C ILE A 536 -32.80 17.15 14.14
N LYS A 537 -31.48 17.23 14.08
CA LYS A 537 -30.60 16.09 14.38
C LYS A 537 -29.24 16.58 14.88
N VAL A 538 -28.64 15.79 15.76
CA VAL A 538 -27.22 15.89 16.12
C VAL A 538 -26.41 14.97 15.19
N VAL A 539 -25.41 15.51 14.50
CA VAL A 539 -24.65 14.80 13.47
C VAL A 539 -23.15 15.03 13.66
N ASN A 540 -22.37 13.94 13.64
CA ASN A 540 -20.91 14.00 13.67
C ASN A 540 -20.37 14.71 12.41
N TYR A 541 -19.30 15.48 12.54
CA TYR A 541 -18.64 16.16 11.42
C TYR A 541 -18.22 15.21 10.29
N SER A 542 -17.83 13.97 10.59
CA SER A 542 -17.51 12.95 9.58
C SER A 542 -18.69 12.55 8.68
N HIS A 543 -19.92 12.89 9.08
CA HIS A 543 -21.14 12.55 8.37
C HIS A 543 -21.80 13.74 7.66
N ILE A 544 -21.13 14.89 7.60
CA ILE A 544 -21.61 16.08 6.90
C ILE A 544 -20.53 16.65 5.98
N PHE A 545 -20.89 16.92 4.73
CA PHE A 545 -20.00 17.58 3.77
C PHE A 545 -20.24 19.09 3.81
N PRO A 546 -19.21 19.91 4.02
CA PRO A 546 -19.37 21.36 4.08
C PRO A 546 -19.65 21.93 2.68
N THR A 547 -20.47 22.98 2.59
CA THR A 547 -20.70 23.69 1.33
C THR A 547 -20.28 25.14 1.45
N ARG A 548 -20.06 25.80 0.30
CA ARG A 548 -19.78 27.24 0.25
C ARG A 548 -20.97 28.11 0.67
N TYR A 549 -22.18 27.55 0.75
CA TYR A 549 -23.40 28.30 0.99
C TYR A 549 -23.62 28.58 2.48
N ALA A 550 -24.26 29.71 2.76
CA ALA A 550 -24.69 30.10 4.10
C ALA A 550 -26.19 30.44 4.09
N LEU A 551 -26.82 30.21 5.24
CA LEU A 551 -28.16 30.61 5.57
C LEU A 551 -28.05 31.51 6.79
N ASP A 552 -28.75 32.63 6.75
CA ASP A 552 -28.82 33.55 7.87
C ASP A 552 -29.55 32.90 9.08
N LEU A 553 -29.06 33.20 10.27
CA LEU A 553 -29.40 32.52 11.53
C LEU A 553 -30.41 33.26 12.40
N GLU A 554 -30.91 34.42 11.97
CA GLU A 554 -31.97 35.13 12.66
C GLU A 554 -33.15 34.18 12.99
N GLY A 555 -33.45 34.02 14.28
CA GLY A 555 -34.48 33.11 14.82
C GLY A 555 -34.07 31.63 14.97
N LEU A 556 -33.01 31.15 14.30
CA LEU A 556 -32.57 29.73 14.34
C LEU A 556 -31.58 29.42 15.46
N LYS A 557 -30.72 30.38 15.84
CA LYS A 557 -29.60 30.18 16.78
C LYS A 557 -30.03 29.71 18.18
N ASN A 558 -31.24 30.08 18.61
CA ASN A 558 -31.80 29.73 19.93
C ASN A 558 -32.96 28.72 19.83
N SER A 559 -33.24 28.19 18.63
CA SER A 559 -34.39 27.29 18.42
C SER A 559 -34.13 25.85 18.88
N VAL A 560 -32.86 25.47 19.11
CA VAL A 560 -32.46 24.13 19.53
C VAL A 560 -31.27 24.20 20.49
N SER A 561 -31.43 23.60 21.67
CA SER A 561 -30.37 23.38 22.66
C SER A 561 -29.93 21.91 22.69
N ALA A 562 -28.91 21.59 23.50
CA ALA A 562 -28.49 20.21 23.69
C ALA A 562 -29.59 19.38 24.39
N ASP A 563 -30.35 19.99 25.28
CA ASP A 563 -31.43 19.36 26.05
C ASP A 563 -32.70 19.09 25.21
N THR A 564 -32.88 19.79 24.08
CA THR A 564 -33.99 19.57 23.14
C THR A 564 -34.10 18.12 22.65
N PHE A 565 -33.03 17.34 22.73
CA PHE A 565 -33.01 15.94 22.30
C PHE A 565 -33.32 14.93 23.42
N ARG A 566 -33.45 15.38 24.68
CA ARG A 566 -33.76 14.53 25.85
C ARG A 566 -35.26 14.27 25.96
N GLU A 567 -36.08 15.30 25.76
CA GLU A 567 -37.53 15.20 25.86
C GLU A 567 -38.25 15.26 24.50
N PRO A 568 -39.22 14.37 24.22
CA PRO A 568 -40.00 14.41 22.98
C PRO A 568 -40.81 15.71 22.78
N SER A 569 -41.34 16.30 23.85
CA SER A 569 -42.14 17.54 23.83
C SER A 569 -41.31 18.72 23.29
N GLN A 570 -40.16 18.97 23.90
CA GLN A 570 -39.23 20.04 23.50
C GLN A 570 -38.76 19.87 22.05
N ARG A 571 -38.55 18.63 21.62
CA ARG A 571 -38.18 18.31 20.24
C ARG A 571 -39.28 18.66 19.24
N GLU A 572 -40.55 18.44 19.59
CA GLU A 572 -41.68 18.82 18.72
C GLU A 572 -41.86 20.34 18.67
N ASP A 573 -41.69 21.04 19.78
CA ASP A 573 -41.82 22.50 19.81
C ASP A 573 -40.69 23.19 19.04
N ALA A 574 -39.45 22.70 19.15
CA ALA A 574 -38.34 23.15 18.32
C ALA A 574 -38.62 22.93 16.81
N LYS A 575 -39.22 21.80 16.43
CA LYS A 575 -39.64 21.56 15.03
C LYS A 575 -40.75 22.51 14.58
N LYS A 576 -41.73 22.82 15.43
CA LYS A 576 -42.80 23.79 15.11
C LYS A 576 -42.21 25.19 14.86
N ASN A 577 -41.26 25.61 15.70
CA ASN A 577 -40.58 26.91 15.55
C ASN A 577 -39.75 26.97 14.26
N ILE A 578 -38.93 25.94 14.00
CA ILE A 578 -38.15 25.85 12.75
C ILE A 578 -39.06 25.79 11.53
N LYS A 579 -40.22 25.12 11.64
CA LYS A 579 -41.18 25.03 10.55
C LYS A 579 -41.69 26.41 10.15
N LYS A 580 -42.13 27.22 11.13
CA LYS A 580 -42.57 28.61 10.88
C LYS A 580 -41.48 29.41 10.18
N LEU A 581 -40.26 29.40 10.73
CA LEU A 581 -39.11 30.11 10.14
C LEU A 581 -38.76 29.66 8.72
N PHE A 582 -38.84 28.35 8.44
CA PHE A 582 -38.59 27.81 7.11
C PHE A 582 -39.71 28.15 6.12
N GLU A 583 -40.96 28.15 6.56
CA GLU A 583 -42.11 28.55 5.74
C GLU A 583 -42.06 30.05 5.43
N ASP A 584 -41.77 30.90 6.41
CA ASP A 584 -41.62 32.36 6.24
C ASP A 584 -40.45 32.70 5.30
N ARG A 585 -39.31 32.00 5.44
CA ARG A 585 -38.16 32.19 4.53
C ARG A 585 -38.48 31.73 3.10
N TYR A 586 -39.30 30.69 2.95
CA TYR A 586 -39.73 30.22 1.63
C TYR A 586 -40.73 31.19 0.97
N THR A 587 -41.72 31.70 1.72
CA THR A 587 -42.72 32.64 1.20
C THR A 587 -42.12 34.00 0.84
N THR A 588 -41.17 34.50 1.63
CA THR A 588 -40.37 35.71 1.31
C THR A 588 -39.40 35.52 0.15
N GLY A 589 -39.23 34.29 -0.35
CA GLY A 589 -38.37 33.99 -1.50
C GLY A 589 -36.87 34.04 -1.22
N LYS A 590 -36.45 34.13 0.05
CA LYS A 590 -35.04 34.08 0.44
C LYS A 590 -34.51 32.63 0.31
N ASN A 591 -33.29 32.49 -0.22
CA ASN A 591 -32.59 31.19 -0.34
C ASN A 591 -33.42 30.06 -1.01
N LYS A 592 -34.15 30.35 -2.12
CA LYS A 592 -34.98 29.35 -2.84
C LYS A 592 -34.25 28.02 -3.11
N TRP A 593 -32.95 28.09 -3.36
CA TRP A 593 -32.09 26.92 -3.60
C TRP A 593 -32.03 25.94 -2.41
N PHE A 594 -32.22 26.40 -1.16
CA PHE A 594 -32.21 25.56 0.04
C PHE A 594 -33.45 24.67 0.10
N PHE A 595 -34.59 25.18 -0.36
CA PHE A 595 -35.89 24.50 -0.40
C PHE A 595 -36.11 23.64 -1.65
N GLN A 596 -35.05 23.41 -2.44
CA GLN A 596 -35.08 22.50 -3.57
C GLN A 596 -34.20 21.27 -3.29
N PRO A 597 -34.67 20.05 -3.63
CA PRO A 597 -33.86 18.84 -3.49
C PRO A 597 -32.61 18.92 -4.40
N LEU A 598 -31.51 18.30 -3.96
CA LEU A 598 -30.33 18.14 -4.81
C LEU A 598 -30.69 17.28 -6.03
N ARG A 599 -30.41 17.78 -7.23
CA ARG A 599 -30.54 17.02 -8.48
C ARG A 599 -29.17 16.45 -8.83
N VAL A 600 -29.07 15.13 -8.90
CA VAL A 600 -27.87 14.48 -9.45
C VAL A 600 -28.00 14.54 -10.97
N ARG A 601 -27.09 15.24 -11.67
CA ARG A 601 -27.00 15.14 -13.13
C ARG A 601 -26.43 13.76 -13.45
N THR A 602 -27.20 12.93 -14.13
CA THR A 602 -26.80 11.59 -14.59
C THR A 602 -26.20 11.58 -15.98
N LYS A 603 -25.90 12.75 -16.57
CA LYS A 603 -25.21 12.78 -17.87
C LYS A 603 -23.70 12.78 -17.64
N PRO A 604 -22.95 11.87 -18.28
CA PRO A 604 -21.50 11.91 -18.28
C PRO A 604 -21.05 13.21 -18.95
N PHE A 605 -20.05 13.86 -18.34
CA PHE A 605 -19.28 14.94 -18.98
C PHE A 605 -18.13 14.32 -19.74
#